data_AF-A0A5S3RP13-F1
#
_entry.id   AF-A0A5S3RP13-F1
#
_cell.length_a   1.000
_cell.length_b   1.000
_cell.length_c   1.000
_cell.angle_alpha   90.00
_cell.angle_beta   90.00
_cell.angle_gamma   90.00
#
_symmetry.space_group_name_H-M   'P 1'
#
loop_
_entity.id
_entity.type
_entity.pdbx_description
1 polymer ?
#
loop_
_entity_poly.entity_id
_entity_poly.type
_entity_poly.pdbx_seq_one_letter_code
_entity_poly.pdbx_strand_id
1 'polypeptide(L)'
;MSGTHNKAQLPSNPTLKEINWYKKQINWGELPPFYHLVASSVSESEGILEHGFDNAVKRIIDKRNWNLDLLDGHEDTFGEIHCVNKPRIALHQVFTDRGFELWALPYAKDATIDTYVKDNRFMEFKEWDPVSMKSLIRINQLHKFIGFYFERGDKADKALILHAHKVVHKIISFLQRELNVVKLDGVTIKELYQLCERDSRACSDEIDIAKLMLGENQNKE
;
A
#
# COMPACT_ATOMS: atom_id res chain seq x y z
N MET A 1 27.58 -28.89 29.18
CA MET A 1 26.39 -28.47 28.43
C MET A 1 26.36 -26.94 28.38
N SER A 2 26.94 -26.35 27.34
CA SER A 2 26.96 -24.89 27.15
C SER A 2 25.82 -24.51 26.21
N GLY A 3 24.69 -24.11 26.80
CA GLY A 3 23.59 -23.51 26.06
C GLY A 3 24.02 -22.17 25.49
N THR A 4 24.42 -22.16 24.22
CA THR A 4 24.43 -20.94 23.42
C THR A 4 23.00 -20.43 23.41
N HIS A 5 22.70 -19.41 24.22
CA HIS A 5 21.53 -18.57 24.01
C HIS A 5 21.68 -17.99 22.61
N ASN A 6 21.09 -18.67 21.62
CA ASN A 6 20.91 -18.16 20.26
C ASN A 6 20.12 -16.87 20.41
N LYS A 7 20.81 -15.73 20.49
CA LYS A 7 20.18 -14.43 20.34
C LYS A 7 19.53 -14.48 18.97
N ALA A 8 18.20 -14.46 18.94
CA ALA A 8 17.46 -14.33 17.71
C ALA A 8 18.07 -13.19 16.88
N GLN A 9 18.49 -13.47 15.65
CA GLN A 9 19.01 -12.46 14.74
C GLN A 9 18.05 -12.35 13.57
N LEU A 10 17.72 -11.12 13.22
CA LEU A 10 16.95 -10.82 12.03
C LEU A 10 17.93 -10.65 10.86
N PRO A 11 17.74 -11.37 9.73
CA PRO A 11 18.61 -11.19 8.56
C PRO A 11 18.43 -9.79 7.96
N SER A 12 19.38 -9.35 7.13
CA SER A 12 19.40 -7.99 6.56
C SER A 12 18.21 -7.67 5.65
N ASN A 13 17.64 -8.68 4.97
CA ASN A 13 16.46 -8.56 4.13
C ASN A 13 15.45 -9.67 4.47
N PRO A 14 14.77 -9.58 5.62
CA PRO A 14 13.95 -10.66 6.13
C PRO A 14 12.63 -10.77 5.36
N THR A 15 12.15 -12.00 5.21
CA THR A 15 10.79 -12.33 4.80
C THR A 15 9.80 -12.06 5.93
N LEU A 16 8.50 -11.88 5.62
CA LEU A 16 7.47 -11.70 6.66
C LEU A 16 7.45 -12.85 7.68
N LYS A 17 7.69 -14.08 7.22
CA LYS A 17 7.79 -15.26 8.09
C LYS A 17 8.92 -15.13 9.12
N GLU A 18 10.09 -14.68 8.69
CA GLU A 18 11.25 -14.48 9.58
C GLU A 18 11.02 -13.32 10.56
N ILE A 19 10.40 -12.22 10.11
CA ILE A 19 10.03 -11.09 10.99
C ILE A 19 9.06 -11.57 12.06
N ASN A 20 7.99 -12.28 11.68
CA ASN A 20 6.99 -12.81 12.62
C ASN A 20 7.61 -13.81 13.59
N TRP A 21 8.49 -14.69 13.12
CA TRP A 21 9.18 -15.64 13.97
C TRP A 21 10.08 -14.95 15.00
N TYR A 22 10.85 -13.95 14.57
CA TYR A 22 11.65 -13.11 15.46
C TYR A 22 10.79 -12.40 16.51
N LYS A 23 9.66 -11.78 16.11
CA LYS A 23 8.74 -11.09 17.02
C LYS A 23 8.16 -12.04 18.07
N LYS A 24 7.83 -13.29 17.70
CA LYS A 24 7.40 -14.32 18.65
C LYS A 24 8.48 -14.67 19.65
N GLN A 25 9.72 -14.85 19.21
CA GLN A 25 10.83 -15.22 20.11
C GLN A 25 11.06 -14.19 21.20
N ILE A 26 10.95 -12.90 20.88
CA ILE A 26 11.14 -11.81 21.87
C ILE A 26 9.89 -11.56 22.74
N ASN A 27 8.72 -12.12 22.37
CA ASN A 27 7.45 -12.00 23.10
C ASN A 27 6.94 -13.36 23.59
N TRP A 28 7.85 -14.22 24.08
CA TRP A 28 7.52 -15.50 24.71
C TRP A 28 6.60 -16.43 23.89
N GLY A 29 6.74 -16.40 22.57
CA GLY A 29 6.01 -17.27 21.63
C GLY A 29 4.77 -16.64 20.99
N GLU A 30 4.34 -15.46 21.45
CA GLU A 30 3.12 -14.82 20.98
C GLU A 30 3.38 -13.58 20.10
N LEU A 31 2.40 -13.23 19.26
CA LEU A 31 2.41 -11.96 18.55
C LEU A 31 1.48 -10.98 19.28
N PRO A 32 1.99 -9.82 19.71
CA PRO A 32 1.13 -8.78 20.29
C PRO A 32 -0.03 -8.44 19.33
N PRO A 33 -1.26 -8.21 19.83
CA PRO A 33 -2.43 -8.03 18.97
C PRO A 33 -2.28 -6.92 17.92
N PHE A 34 -1.69 -5.80 18.31
CA PHE A 34 -1.48 -4.67 17.39
C PHE A 34 -0.48 -4.99 16.27
N TYR A 35 0.62 -5.66 16.62
CA TYR A 35 1.58 -6.17 15.63
C TYR A 35 0.91 -7.16 14.68
N HIS A 36 0.14 -8.10 15.23
CA HIS A 36 -0.52 -9.14 14.44
C HIS A 36 -1.50 -8.55 13.43
N LEU A 37 -2.30 -7.54 13.81
CA LEU A 37 -3.20 -6.83 12.91
C LEU A 37 -2.49 -6.28 11.66
N VAL A 38 -1.35 -5.61 11.88
CA VAL A 38 -0.56 -5.02 10.79
C VAL A 38 0.10 -6.12 9.96
N ALA A 39 0.70 -7.11 10.62
CA ALA A 39 1.38 -8.23 9.97
C ALA A 39 0.43 -9.05 9.07
N SER A 40 -0.80 -9.31 9.52
CA SER A 40 -1.84 -9.96 8.71
C SER A 40 -2.17 -9.16 7.46
N SER A 41 -2.36 -7.83 7.59
CA SER A 41 -2.65 -6.96 6.45
C SER A 41 -1.50 -6.91 5.42
N VAL A 42 -0.26 -6.94 5.91
CA VAL A 42 0.94 -7.03 5.04
C VAL A 42 1.00 -8.39 4.34
N SER A 43 0.67 -9.48 5.03
CA SER A 43 0.62 -10.83 4.44
C SER A 43 -0.43 -10.93 3.33
N GLU A 44 -1.63 -10.38 3.56
CA GLU A 44 -2.70 -10.33 2.55
C GLU A 44 -2.27 -9.53 1.32
N SER A 45 -1.61 -8.40 1.54
CA SER A 45 -1.07 -7.57 0.45
C SER A 45 0.06 -8.27 -0.31
N GLU A 46 0.93 -9.04 0.36
CA GLU A 46 2.01 -9.80 -0.28
C GLU A 46 1.44 -10.92 -1.17
N GLY A 47 0.39 -11.59 -0.72
CA GLY A 47 -0.27 -12.68 -1.44
C GLY A 47 -1.24 -12.26 -2.53
N ILE A 48 -1.52 -10.96 -2.73
CA ILE A 48 -2.59 -10.49 -3.63
C ILE A 48 -2.38 -10.89 -5.10
N LEU A 49 -1.12 -11.06 -5.51
CA LEU A 49 -0.74 -11.47 -6.86
C LEU A 49 -0.66 -12.99 -7.02
N GLU A 50 -0.43 -13.73 -5.93
CA GLU A 50 -0.16 -15.17 -5.95
C GLU A 50 -1.40 -16.01 -5.65
N HIS A 51 -2.28 -15.53 -4.77
CA HIS A 51 -3.47 -16.27 -4.36
C HIS A 51 -4.56 -16.18 -5.43
N GLY A 52 -5.24 -17.29 -5.72
CA GLY A 52 -6.27 -17.39 -6.77
C GLY A 52 -7.54 -16.57 -6.57
N PHE A 53 -7.71 -15.88 -5.43
CA PHE A 53 -8.90 -15.08 -5.13
C PHE A 53 -9.02 -13.85 -6.03
N ASP A 54 -10.25 -13.48 -6.35
CA ASP A 54 -10.57 -12.24 -7.05
C ASP A 54 -10.28 -11.03 -6.16
N ASN A 55 -9.72 -9.97 -6.74
CA ASN A 55 -9.34 -8.74 -6.05
C ASN A 55 -9.24 -7.56 -7.01
N ALA A 56 -9.21 -6.34 -6.47
CA ALA A 56 -9.18 -5.11 -7.26
C ALA A 56 -8.02 -5.06 -8.28
N VAL A 57 -6.82 -5.53 -7.90
CA VAL A 57 -5.66 -5.59 -8.81
C VAL A 57 -5.94 -6.50 -10.01
N LYS A 58 -6.53 -7.67 -9.79
CA LYS A 58 -6.91 -8.59 -10.89
C LYS A 58 -8.00 -8.01 -11.78
N ARG A 59 -8.97 -7.32 -11.20
CA ARG A 59 -10.07 -6.70 -11.94
C ARG A 59 -9.60 -5.59 -12.88
N ILE A 60 -8.61 -4.79 -12.47
CA ILE A 60 -8.09 -3.70 -13.33
C ILE A 60 -7.17 -4.21 -14.44
N ILE A 61 -6.50 -5.35 -14.26
CA ILE A 61 -5.66 -5.97 -15.32
C ILE A 61 -6.45 -6.93 -16.21
N ASP A 62 -7.71 -7.21 -15.89
CA ASP A 62 -8.55 -8.10 -16.71
C ASP A 62 -8.89 -7.41 -18.04
N LYS A 63 -8.22 -7.87 -19.11
CA LYS A 63 -8.41 -7.40 -20.48
C LYS A 63 -9.85 -7.54 -20.97
N ARG A 64 -10.66 -8.42 -20.38
CA ARG A 64 -12.09 -8.56 -20.72
C ARG A 64 -12.88 -7.30 -20.38
N ASN A 65 -12.42 -6.54 -19.39
CA ASN A 65 -12.97 -5.25 -19.01
C ASN A 65 -12.32 -4.06 -19.73
N TRP A 66 -11.38 -4.28 -20.65
CA TRP A 66 -10.72 -3.19 -21.38
C TRP A 66 -11.53 -2.78 -22.61
N ASN A 67 -11.62 -1.48 -22.87
CA ASN A 67 -12.29 -0.95 -24.04
C ASN A 67 -11.39 -1.06 -25.27
N LEU A 68 -11.63 -2.07 -26.10
CA LEU A 68 -10.78 -2.40 -27.24
C LEU A 68 -10.74 -1.28 -28.29
N ASP A 69 -11.86 -0.60 -28.52
CA ASP A 69 -11.95 0.47 -29.53
C ASP A 69 -11.03 1.66 -29.18
N LEU A 70 -10.84 1.95 -27.89
CA LEU A 70 -9.97 3.03 -27.44
C LEU A 70 -8.51 2.60 -27.29
N LEU A 71 -8.26 1.30 -27.18
CA LEU A 71 -6.94 0.73 -26.89
C LEU A 71 -6.29 0.07 -28.11
N ASP A 72 -6.88 0.28 -29.29
CA ASP A 72 -6.51 -0.38 -30.55
C ASP A 72 -6.39 -1.91 -30.35
N GLY A 73 -7.41 -2.46 -29.68
CA GLY A 73 -7.48 -3.86 -29.30
C GLY A 73 -8.31 -4.70 -30.27
N HIS A 74 -8.01 -5.98 -30.33
CA HIS A 74 -8.80 -6.98 -31.04
C HIS A 74 -8.76 -8.32 -30.31
N GLU A 75 -9.74 -9.16 -30.61
CA GLU A 75 -9.80 -10.55 -30.19
C GLU A 75 -9.38 -11.43 -31.36
N ASP A 76 -8.49 -12.39 -31.11
CA ASP A 76 -8.05 -13.33 -32.13
C ASP A 76 -9.00 -14.53 -32.28
N THR A 77 -8.68 -15.46 -33.19
CA THR A 77 -9.49 -16.65 -33.44
C THR A 77 -9.58 -17.62 -32.26
N PHE A 78 -8.72 -17.49 -31.26
CA PHE A 78 -8.69 -18.32 -30.05
C PHE A 78 -9.36 -17.63 -28.85
N GLY A 79 -9.86 -16.41 -29.02
CA GLY A 79 -10.48 -15.62 -27.96
C GLY A 79 -9.48 -14.91 -27.07
N GLU A 80 -8.20 -14.81 -27.47
CA GLU A 80 -7.22 -14.01 -26.73
C GLU A 80 -7.34 -12.53 -27.10
N ILE A 81 -7.32 -11.68 -26.07
CA ILE A 81 -7.41 -10.23 -26.23
C ILE A 81 -6.00 -9.63 -26.34
N HIS A 82 -5.76 -8.98 -27.48
CA HIS A 82 -4.54 -8.24 -27.78
C HIS A 82 -4.87 -6.75 -27.84
N CYS A 83 -4.11 -5.92 -27.12
CA CYS A 83 -4.25 -4.47 -27.16
C CYS A 83 -2.88 -3.84 -27.41
N VAL A 84 -2.82 -2.89 -28.36
CA VAL A 84 -1.60 -2.11 -28.61
C VAL A 84 -1.32 -1.19 -27.43
N ASN A 85 -2.37 -0.52 -26.94
CA ASN A 85 -2.31 0.39 -25.82
C ASN A 85 -2.84 -0.26 -24.53
N LYS A 86 -2.29 0.16 -23.39
CA LYS A 86 -2.76 -0.24 -22.06
C LYS A 86 -3.63 0.88 -21.47
N PRO A 87 -4.68 0.54 -20.71
CA PRO A 87 -5.53 1.54 -20.10
C PRO A 87 -4.75 2.38 -19.08
N ARG A 88 -5.11 3.65 -19.03
CA ARG A 88 -4.54 4.70 -18.22
C ARG A 88 -5.15 4.69 -16.84
N ILE A 89 -4.27 4.78 -15.85
CA ILE A 89 -4.65 4.81 -14.44
C ILE A 89 -3.77 5.77 -13.65
N ALA A 90 -4.36 6.42 -12.66
CA ALA A 90 -3.66 7.14 -11.62
C ALA A 90 -3.59 6.26 -10.37
N LEU A 91 -2.42 6.21 -9.74
CA LEU A 91 -2.20 5.54 -8.47
C LEU A 91 -1.99 6.58 -7.36
N HIS A 92 -2.70 6.42 -6.25
CA HIS A 92 -2.65 7.32 -5.11
C HIS A 92 -2.28 6.54 -3.84
N GLN A 93 -1.21 6.96 -3.16
CA GLN A 93 -0.81 6.41 -1.87
C GLN A 93 -1.41 7.27 -0.75
N VAL A 94 -2.35 6.72 0.01
CA VAL A 94 -3.17 7.50 0.94
C VAL A 94 -3.10 6.89 2.33
N PHE A 95 -2.88 7.76 3.33
CA PHE A 95 -3.12 7.41 4.72
C PHE A 95 -4.51 7.86 5.14
N THR A 96 -5.34 6.91 5.56
CA THR A 96 -6.68 7.11 6.11
C THR A 96 -6.68 6.80 7.60
N ASP A 97 -7.80 7.06 8.27
CA ASP A 97 -8.08 6.60 9.64
C ASP A 97 -7.96 5.08 9.81
N ARG A 98 -8.22 4.32 8.73
CA ARG A 98 -8.13 2.86 8.70
C ARG A 98 -6.72 2.33 8.51
N GLY A 99 -5.81 3.08 7.89
CA GLY A 99 -4.46 2.59 7.60
C GLY A 99 -3.81 3.25 6.39
N PHE A 100 -2.88 2.53 5.76
CA PHE A 100 -2.36 2.88 4.44
C PHE A 100 -3.21 2.21 3.37
N GLU A 101 -3.55 2.92 2.30
CA GLU A 101 -4.27 2.41 1.14
C GLU A 101 -3.56 2.80 -0.15
N LEU A 102 -3.55 1.88 -1.13
CA LEU A 102 -3.17 2.19 -2.51
C LEU A 102 -4.44 2.25 -3.35
N TRP A 103 -4.78 3.43 -3.87
CA TRP A 103 -5.95 3.61 -4.73
C TRP A 103 -5.57 3.67 -6.20
N ALA A 104 -6.48 3.21 -7.03
CA ALA A 104 -6.47 3.33 -8.48
C ALA A 104 -7.66 4.17 -8.93
N LEU A 105 -7.43 5.07 -9.88
CA LEU A 105 -8.48 5.83 -10.58
C LEU A 105 -8.24 5.78 -12.09
N PRO A 106 -9.21 5.31 -12.91
CA PRO A 106 -9.06 5.28 -14.35
C PRO A 106 -9.22 6.69 -14.93
N TYR A 107 -8.71 6.86 -16.15
CA TYR A 107 -8.95 8.07 -16.93
C TYR A 107 -10.16 7.91 -17.86
N ALA A 108 -10.93 8.99 -17.99
CA ALA A 108 -11.80 9.23 -19.11
C ALA A 108 -11.38 10.55 -19.77
N LYS A 109 -10.89 10.49 -21.02
CA LYS A 109 -10.13 11.59 -21.65
C LYS A 109 -8.95 12.05 -20.79
N ASP A 110 -9.08 13.21 -20.15
CA ASP A 110 -8.02 13.90 -19.39
C ASP A 110 -8.36 14.03 -17.90
N ALA A 111 -9.45 13.40 -17.45
CA ALA A 111 -9.90 13.46 -16.06
C ALA A 111 -9.94 12.05 -15.42
N THR A 112 -9.63 11.98 -14.14
CA THR A 112 -9.79 10.77 -13.34
C THR A 112 -11.24 10.59 -12.92
N ILE A 113 -11.69 9.33 -12.84
CA ILE A 113 -13.06 8.97 -12.48
C ILE A 113 -13.08 8.24 -11.13
N ASP A 114 -13.87 8.77 -10.19
CA ASP A 114 -14.10 8.17 -8.86
C ASP A 114 -15.59 7.93 -8.59
N THR A 115 -16.32 7.56 -9.64
CA THR A 115 -17.75 7.22 -9.58
C THR A 115 -18.01 5.99 -10.42
N TYR A 116 -19.12 5.30 -10.15
CA TYR A 116 -19.53 4.18 -10.98
C TYR A 116 -19.77 4.65 -12.42
N VAL A 117 -19.12 4.01 -13.39
CA VAL A 117 -19.28 4.30 -14.81
C VAL A 117 -19.31 3.00 -15.60
N LYS A 118 -20.23 2.93 -16.56
CA LYS A 118 -20.35 1.81 -17.49
C LYS A 118 -20.65 2.31 -18.90
N ASP A 119 -20.11 1.62 -19.90
CA ASP A 119 -20.33 1.88 -21.33
C ASP A 119 -20.01 3.33 -21.75
N ASN A 120 -19.02 3.94 -21.09
CA ASN A 120 -18.58 5.29 -21.41
C ASN A 120 -17.57 5.25 -22.56
N ARG A 121 -17.95 5.83 -23.71
CA ARG A 121 -17.13 5.91 -24.93
C ARG A 121 -15.76 6.59 -24.80
N PHE A 122 -15.49 7.25 -23.68
CA PHE A 122 -14.23 7.94 -23.42
C PHE A 122 -13.38 7.26 -22.34
N MET A 123 -13.86 6.15 -21.77
CA MET A 123 -13.19 5.41 -20.73
C MET A 123 -12.57 4.14 -21.30
N GLU A 124 -11.31 3.90 -20.96
CA GLU A 124 -10.51 2.77 -21.45
C GLU A 124 -10.86 1.45 -20.76
N PHE A 125 -11.77 1.49 -19.80
CA PHE A 125 -12.44 0.35 -19.19
C PHE A 125 -13.91 0.32 -19.64
N LYS A 126 -14.48 -0.87 -19.83
CA LYS A 126 -15.91 -1.06 -20.14
C LYS A 126 -16.78 -0.68 -18.94
N GLU A 127 -16.35 -1.08 -17.75
CA GLU A 127 -16.98 -0.77 -16.48
C GLU A 127 -15.94 -0.39 -15.43
N TRP A 128 -16.26 0.61 -14.62
CA TRP A 128 -15.51 1.02 -13.45
C TRP A 128 -16.44 1.10 -12.25
N ASP A 129 -16.19 0.25 -11.25
CA ASP A 129 -16.86 0.28 -9.96
C ASP A 129 -15.84 0.62 -8.86
N PRO A 130 -15.88 1.85 -8.31
CA PRO A 130 -14.97 2.26 -7.24
C PRO A 130 -15.05 1.37 -5.99
N VAL A 131 -16.20 0.75 -5.72
CA VAL A 131 -16.38 -0.11 -4.53
C VAL A 131 -15.43 -1.30 -4.60
N SER A 132 -15.19 -1.83 -5.80
CA SER A 132 -14.47 -3.06 -5.98
C SER A 132 -13.16 -2.95 -6.76
N MET A 133 -12.90 -1.82 -7.42
CA MET A 133 -11.72 -1.60 -8.26
C MET A 133 -10.78 -0.49 -7.74
N LYS A 134 -11.28 0.43 -6.91
CA LYS A 134 -10.46 1.57 -6.43
C LYS A 134 -9.39 1.15 -5.44
N SER A 135 -9.77 0.49 -4.35
CA SER A 135 -8.85 0.16 -3.25
C SER A 135 -8.09 -1.11 -3.57
N LEU A 136 -6.85 -0.97 -4.06
CA LEU A 136 -6.02 -2.09 -4.49
C LEU A 136 -5.49 -2.91 -3.32
N ILE A 137 -4.99 -2.23 -2.30
CA ILE A 137 -4.53 -2.83 -1.05
C ILE A 137 -4.81 -1.91 0.13
N ARG A 138 -4.92 -2.49 1.33
CA ARG A 138 -4.95 -1.78 2.60
C ARG A 138 -4.02 -2.45 3.60
N ILE A 139 -3.21 -1.65 4.29
CA ILE A 139 -2.43 -2.08 5.44
C ILE A 139 -3.02 -1.41 6.68
N ASN A 140 -3.78 -2.18 7.47
CA ASN A 140 -4.57 -1.64 8.57
C ASN A 140 -3.68 -0.97 9.63
N GLN A 141 -4.11 0.20 10.09
CA GLN A 141 -3.52 0.99 11.17
C GLN A 141 -2.01 1.29 11.02
N LEU A 142 -1.47 1.22 9.79
CA LEU A 142 -0.02 1.36 9.57
C LEU A 142 0.54 2.69 10.09
N HIS A 143 -0.20 3.80 9.94
CA HIS A 143 0.22 5.11 10.46
C HIS A 143 0.38 5.09 11.99
N LYS A 144 -0.58 4.50 12.73
CA LYS A 144 -0.47 4.35 14.19
C LYS A 144 0.65 3.40 14.57
N PHE A 145 0.88 2.36 13.77
CA PHE A 145 1.94 1.39 14.02
C PHE A 145 3.32 2.01 13.86
N ILE A 146 3.50 2.88 12.85
CA ILE A 146 4.71 3.68 12.67
C ILE A 146 4.91 4.63 13.87
N GLY A 147 3.85 5.33 14.33
CA GLY A 147 3.93 6.16 15.53
C GLY A 147 4.34 5.36 16.78
N PHE A 148 3.67 4.24 17.02
CA PHE A 148 4.00 3.30 18.11
C PHE A 148 5.45 2.82 18.05
N TYR A 149 5.97 2.55 16.85
CA TYR A 149 7.36 2.15 16.66
C TYR A 149 8.35 3.19 17.20
N PHE A 150 8.10 4.48 16.96
CA PHE A 150 8.98 5.55 17.44
C PHE A 150 8.89 5.76 18.96
N GLU A 151 7.75 5.47 19.58
CA GLU A 151 7.63 5.55 21.04
C GLU A 151 8.34 4.41 21.76
N ARG A 152 8.14 3.17 21.30
CA ARG A 152 8.54 1.96 22.06
C ARG A 152 8.74 0.70 21.22
N GLY A 153 8.89 0.84 19.91
CA GLY A 153 9.00 -0.31 19.01
C GLY A 153 10.34 -1.05 19.10
N ASP A 154 10.33 -2.27 18.58
CA ASP A 154 11.52 -3.11 18.48
C ASP A 154 11.98 -3.32 17.03
N LYS A 155 13.01 -4.16 16.86
CA LYS A 155 13.60 -4.44 15.55
C LYS A 155 12.63 -5.15 14.58
N ALA A 156 11.71 -5.98 15.09
CA ALA A 156 10.71 -6.62 14.26
C ALA A 156 9.66 -5.61 13.78
N ASP A 157 9.30 -4.63 14.61
CA ASP A 157 8.36 -3.58 14.24
C ASP A 157 8.92 -2.73 13.09
N LYS A 158 10.19 -2.30 13.20
CA LYS A 158 10.89 -1.60 12.10
C LYS A 158 10.91 -2.45 10.83
N ALA A 159 11.27 -3.72 10.95
CA ALA A 159 11.38 -4.62 9.82
C ALA A 159 10.02 -4.85 9.14
N LEU A 160 8.93 -4.92 9.92
CA LEU A 160 7.58 -5.02 9.38
C LEU A 160 7.19 -3.78 8.58
N ILE A 161 7.51 -2.57 9.07
CA ILE A 161 7.28 -1.31 8.33
C ILE A 161 8.07 -1.29 7.02
N LEU A 162 9.33 -1.71 7.04
CA LEU A 162 10.17 -1.80 5.85
C LEU A 162 9.65 -2.86 4.86
N HIS A 163 9.17 -4.00 5.35
CA HIS A 163 8.58 -5.05 4.52
C HIS A 163 7.27 -4.58 3.88
N ALA A 164 6.40 -3.90 4.63
CA ALA A 164 5.20 -3.26 4.11
C ALA A 164 5.51 -2.32 2.93
N HIS A 165 6.52 -1.45 3.08
CA HIS A 165 6.97 -0.58 1.98
C HIS A 165 7.42 -1.36 0.74
N LYS A 166 8.17 -2.45 0.92
CA LYS A 166 8.61 -3.31 -0.20
C LYS A 166 7.45 -3.99 -0.91
N VAL A 167 6.46 -4.48 -0.16
CA VAL A 167 5.25 -5.11 -0.73
C VAL A 167 4.47 -4.11 -1.58
N VAL A 168 4.21 -2.91 -1.06
CA VAL A 168 3.56 -1.83 -1.82
C VAL A 168 4.33 -1.51 -3.10
N HIS A 169 5.66 -1.38 -3.00
CA HIS A 169 6.50 -1.09 -4.15
C HIS A 169 6.44 -2.20 -5.21
N LYS A 170 6.47 -3.48 -4.82
CA LYS A 170 6.31 -4.61 -5.74
C LYS A 170 4.99 -4.54 -6.52
N ILE A 171 3.90 -4.19 -5.85
CA ILE A 171 2.58 -4.06 -6.47
C ILE A 171 2.54 -2.88 -7.45
N ILE A 172 3.07 -1.72 -7.05
CA ILE A 172 3.16 -0.55 -7.95
C ILE A 172 3.99 -0.89 -9.19
N SER A 173 5.16 -1.51 -9.03
CA SER A 173 6.02 -1.91 -10.15
C SER A 173 5.35 -2.94 -11.06
N PHE A 174 4.57 -3.86 -10.50
CA PHE A 174 3.73 -4.78 -11.26
C PHE A 174 2.69 -4.02 -12.10
N LEU A 175 1.93 -3.11 -11.48
CA LEU A 175 0.91 -2.31 -12.18
C LEU A 175 1.49 -1.41 -13.26
N GLN A 176 2.66 -0.81 -13.03
CA GLN A 176 3.39 -0.03 -14.04
C GLN A 176 3.82 -0.86 -15.26
N ARG A 177 3.99 -2.17 -15.09
CA ARG A 177 4.25 -3.09 -16.19
C ARG A 177 2.97 -3.50 -16.90
N GLU A 178 1.89 -3.77 -16.19
CA GLU A 178 0.65 -4.28 -16.78
C GLU A 178 -0.28 -3.19 -17.35
N LEU A 179 -0.21 -1.97 -16.83
CA LEU A 179 -1.08 -0.84 -17.17
C LEU A 179 -0.27 0.40 -17.55
N ASN A 180 -0.93 1.42 -18.09
CA ASN A 180 -0.34 2.74 -18.31
C ASN A 180 -0.55 3.62 -17.07
N VAL A 181 0.40 3.60 -16.13
CA VAL A 181 0.32 4.44 -14.93
C VAL A 181 0.75 5.88 -15.27
N VAL A 182 -0.24 6.75 -15.47
CA VAL A 182 -0.02 8.15 -15.89
C VAL A 182 0.43 9.02 -14.71
N LYS A 183 -0.04 8.72 -13.51
CA LYS A 183 0.24 9.48 -12.29
C LYS A 183 0.46 8.53 -11.12
N LEU A 184 1.48 8.81 -10.32
CA LEU A 184 1.71 8.19 -9.02
C LEU A 184 1.96 9.31 -8.02
N ASP A 185 1.07 9.49 -7.06
CA ASP A 185 1.17 10.55 -6.04
C ASP A 185 0.78 10.07 -4.63
N GLY A 186 0.72 11.01 -3.70
CA GLY A 186 0.34 10.77 -2.32
C GLY A 186 1.54 10.64 -1.39
N VAL A 187 1.31 10.13 -0.18
CA VAL A 187 2.34 9.98 0.85
C VAL A 187 2.75 8.52 0.94
N THR A 188 4.01 8.25 0.62
CA THR A 188 4.58 6.90 0.72
C THR A 188 4.81 6.51 2.17
N ILE A 189 4.87 5.19 2.44
CA ILE A 189 5.24 4.66 3.76
C ILE A 189 6.61 5.20 4.22
N LYS A 190 7.55 5.34 3.28
CA LYS A 190 8.88 5.88 3.54
C LYS A 190 8.82 7.35 3.98
N GLU A 191 8.05 8.19 3.29
CA GLU A 191 7.91 9.61 3.62
C GLU A 191 7.27 9.79 4.99
N LEU A 192 6.20 9.04 5.30
CA LEU A 192 5.59 9.09 6.64
C LEU A 192 6.58 8.63 7.72
N TYR A 193 7.30 7.53 7.49
CA TYR A 193 8.32 7.07 8.42
C TYR A 193 9.40 8.14 8.66
N GLN A 194 9.88 8.79 7.59
CA GLN A 194 10.90 9.85 7.69
C GLN A 194 10.37 11.11 8.37
N LEU A 195 9.08 11.42 8.24
CA LEU A 195 8.44 12.50 8.98
C LEU A 195 8.47 12.19 10.48
N CYS A 196 7.96 11.02 10.90
CA CYS A 196 7.98 10.61 12.31
C CYS A 196 9.41 10.47 12.87
N GLU A 197 10.39 10.07 12.05
CA GLU A 197 11.80 10.00 12.46
C GLU A 197 12.38 11.40 12.71
N ARG A 198 11.96 12.42 11.95
CA ARG A 198 12.37 13.81 12.22
C ARG A 198 11.70 14.34 13.47
N ASP A 199 10.40 14.13 13.62
CA ASP A 199 9.64 14.62 14.79
C ASP A 199 10.10 13.96 16.11
N SER A 200 10.37 12.65 16.08
CA SER A 200 10.92 11.93 17.24
C SER A 200 12.32 12.39 17.63
N ARG A 201 13.14 12.84 16.66
CA ARG A 201 14.47 13.45 16.91
C ARG A 201 14.38 14.91 17.33
N ALA A 202 13.37 15.64 16.85
CA ALA A 202 13.08 17.04 17.21
C ALA A 202 12.58 17.17 18.68
N CYS A 203 12.29 16.05 19.33
CA CYS A 203 11.98 15.95 20.74
C CYS A 203 13.24 16.11 21.62
N SER A 204 13.81 17.32 21.63
CA SER A 204 14.16 18.01 22.89
C SER A 204 13.78 19.48 22.85
N ASP A 205 13.85 20.17 21.69
CA ASP A 205 13.68 21.64 21.66
C ASP A 205 12.88 22.21 20.47
N GLU A 206 12.58 21.43 19.41
CA GLU A 206 11.99 21.99 18.18
C GLU A 206 10.45 21.84 18.07
N ILE A 207 9.84 20.99 18.90
CA ILE A 207 8.39 20.73 18.89
C ILE A 207 7.58 21.95 19.38
N ASP A 208 8.12 22.72 20.31
CA ASP A 208 7.45 23.94 20.79
C ASP A 208 7.45 25.05 19.72
N ILE A 209 8.49 25.09 18.87
CA ILE A 209 8.62 26.05 17.78
C ILE A 209 7.70 25.68 16.61
N ALA A 210 7.58 24.38 16.29
CA ALA A 210 6.69 23.90 15.24
C ALA A 210 5.21 24.12 15.57
N LYS A 211 4.81 23.97 16.84
CA LYS A 211 3.44 24.27 17.30
C LYS A 211 3.11 25.76 17.23
N LEU A 212 4.08 26.64 17.53
CA LEU A 212 3.94 28.09 17.36
C LEU A 212 3.83 28.53 15.88
N MET A 213 4.51 27.82 14.97
CA MET A 213 4.51 28.11 13.53
C MET A 213 3.25 27.61 12.81
N LEU A 214 2.56 26.59 13.34
CA LEU A 214 1.38 25.99 12.72
C LEU A 214 0.05 26.67 13.08
N GLY A 215 0.08 27.77 13.83
CA GLY A 215 -1.07 28.67 13.95
C GLY A 215 -2.31 28.00 14.55
N GLU A 216 -2.17 27.29 15.68
CA GLU A 216 -3.30 27.06 16.57
C GLU A 216 -3.69 28.41 17.20
N ASN A 217 -4.48 29.20 16.45
CA ASN A 217 -5.33 30.21 17.04
C ASN A 217 -6.31 29.49 17.96
N GLN A 218 -5.99 29.44 19.25
CA GLN A 218 -6.99 29.26 20.29
C GLN A 218 -7.99 30.41 20.18
N ASN A 219 -9.15 30.13 19.59
CA ASN A 219 -10.35 30.91 19.79
C ASN A 219 -11.45 29.97 20.30
N LYS A 220 -12.15 30.47 21.33
CA LYS A 220 -13.24 29.91 22.16
C LYS A 220 -12.74 29.40 23.51
N GLU A 221 -13.05 30.02 24.66
CA GLU A 221 -13.93 31.15 25.05
C GLU A 221 -13.27 31.92 26.21
#